data_AF-A0A7W7YLF7-F1
#
_entry.id   AF-A0A7W7YLF7-F1
#
_cell.length_a   1.000
_cell.length_b   1.000
_cell.length_c   1.000
_cell.angle_alpha   90.00
_cell.angle_beta   90.00
_cell.angle_gamma   90.00
#
_symmetry.space_group_name_H-M   'P 1'
#
loop_
_entity.id
_entity.type
_entity.pdbx_description
1 polymer ?
#
loop_
_entity_poly.entity_id
_entity_poly.type
_entity_poly.pdbx_seq_one_letter_code
_entity_poly.pdbx_strand_id
1 'polypeptide(L)'
;MNRVSLKTLFRLLLGLFFIAAGVNHFLNPQVYVGMIPPYLPYPEVLNLVSGVAEVAGGVGILMPRFRRWAGWGLLALLVAIFPANLHLALNGWAAYDIPRWVLWARLPLQGVFIAWVYWTCLAKEWRDLPGGKTS
;
A
#
# COMPACT_ATOMS: atom_id res chain seq x y z
N MET A 1 29.63 1.49 13.52
CA MET A 1 28.33 0.83 13.83
C MET A 1 27.23 1.63 13.15
N ASN A 2 26.71 1.15 12.01
CA ASN A 2 25.76 1.88 11.17
C ASN A 2 24.47 2.15 11.96
N ARG A 3 24.19 3.41 12.30
CA ARG A 3 22.87 3.78 12.82
C ARG A 3 21.88 3.64 11.67
N VAL A 4 21.16 2.54 11.64
CA VAL A 4 19.99 2.40 10.75
C VAL A 4 19.06 3.57 11.07
N SER A 5 18.90 4.49 10.12
CA SER A 5 17.97 5.60 10.29
C SER A 5 16.57 5.05 10.54
N LEU A 6 15.81 5.66 11.45
CA LEU A 6 14.43 5.30 11.73
C LEU A 6 13.62 5.21 10.43
N LYS A 7 13.80 6.16 9.51
CA LYS A 7 13.15 6.13 8.20
C LYS A 7 13.54 4.93 7.35
N THR A 8 14.76 4.41 7.47
CA THR A 8 15.20 3.21 6.74
C THR A 8 14.52 1.97 7.30
N LEU A 9 14.42 1.84 8.63
CA LEU A 9 13.68 0.75 9.25
C LEU A 9 12.20 0.75 8.83
N PHE A 10 11.55 1.92 8.92
CA PHE A 10 10.16 2.07 8.50
C PHE A 10 9.95 1.78 7.00
N ARG A 11 10.94 2.10 6.14
CA ARG A 11 10.91 1.72 4.72
C ARG A 11 11.02 0.21 4.51
N LEU A 12 11.89 -0.46 5.27
CA LEU A 12 12.04 -1.91 5.20
C LEU A 12 10.74 -2.60 5.59
N LEU A 13 10.13 -2.17 6.70
CA LEU A 13 8.84 -2.69 7.15
C LEU A 13 7.74 -2.46 6.11
N LEU A 14 7.65 -1.25 5.55
CA LEU A 14 6.66 -0.92 4.53
C LEU A 14 6.86 -1.74 3.24
N GLY A 15 8.09 -1.87 2.77
CA GLY A 15 8.41 -2.67 1.59
C GLY A 15 8.10 -4.15 1.79
N LEU A 16 8.51 -4.72 2.92
CA LEU A 16 8.19 -6.11 3.28
C LEU A 16 6.69 -6.34 3.42
N PHE A 17 5.96 -5.39 4.01
CA PHE A 17 4.51 -5.45 4.11
C PHE A 17 3.84 -5.53 2.74
N PHE A 18 4.17 -4.63 1.80
CA PHE A 18 3.59 -4.66 0.44
C PHE A 18 4.01 -5.89 -0.36
N ILE A 19 5.24 -6.39 -0.19
CA ILE A 19 5.65 -7.65 -0.81
C ILE A 19 4.82 -8.81 -0.26
N ALA A 20 4.66 -8.91 1.06
CA ALA A 20 3.88 -9.97 1.68
C ALA A 20 2.39 -9.89 1.30
N ALA A 21 1.81 -8.68 1.29
CA ALA A 21 0.45 -8.43 0.84
C ALA A 21 0.26 -8.84 -0.63
N GLY A 22 1.16 -8.39 -1.50
CA GLY A 22 1.12 -8.71 -2.93
C GLY A 22 1.31 -10.20 -3.21
N VAL A 23 2.18 -10.90 -2.46
CA VAL A 23 2.29 -12.37 -2.54
C VAL A 23 1.01 -13.05 -2.09
N ASN A 24 0.35 -12.53 -1.05
CA ASN A 24 -0.90 -13.09 -0.54
C ASN A 24 -2.05 -12.99 -1.57
N HIS A 25 -2.03 -12.02 -2.50
CA HIS A 25 -2.98 -11.98 -3.62
C HIS A 25 -2.94 -13.24 -4.51
N PHE A 26 -1.78 -13.90 -4.62
CA PHE A 26 -1.60 -15.13 -5.40
C PHE A 26 -1.87 -16.38 -4.57
N LEU A 27 -1.56 -16.35 -3.26
CA LEU A 27 -1.80 -17.48 -2.36
C LEU A 27 -3.28 -17.63 -2.00
N ASN A 28 -3.99 -16.51 -1.82
CA ASN A 28 -5.37 -16.47 -1.38
C ASN A 28 -6.27 -15.61 -2.29
N PRO A 29 -6.31 -15.87 -3.61
CA PRO A 29 -6.97 -14.98 -4.58
C PRO A 29 -8.48 -14.84 -4.32
N GLN A 30 -9.14 -15.89 -3.82
CA GLN A 30 -10.57 -15.91 -3.51
C GLN A 30 -10.96 -14.81 -2.50
N VAL A 31 -10.09 -14.55 -1.52
CA VAL A 31 -10.30 -13.51 -0.50
C VAL A 31 -10.39 -12.14 -1.15
N TYR A 32 -9.41 -11.82 -1.99
CA TYR A 32 -9.28 -10.50 -2.62
C TYR A 32 -10.27 -10.30 -3.76
N VAL A 33 -10.51 -11.33 -4.58
CA VAL A 33 -11.56 -11.29 -5.62
C VAL A 33 -12.92 -11.01 -4.99
N GLY A 34 -13.22 -11.64 -3.83
CA GLY A 34 -14.44 -11.39 -3.08
C GLY A 34 -14.53 -10.00 -2.43
N MET A 35 -13.45 -9.22 -2.40
CA MET A 35 -13.45 -7.81 -1.98
C MET A 35 -13.81 -6.85 -3.11
N ILE A 36 -13.62 -7.27 -4.37
CA ILE A 36 -13.79 -6.41 -5.53
C ILE A 36 -15.30 -6.19 -5.77
N PRO A 37 -15.76 -4.93 -5.83
CA PRO A 37 -17.17 -4.65 -6.06
C PRO A 37 -17.68 -5.23 -7.39
N PRO A 38 -18.94 -5.69 -7.44
CA PRO A 38 -19.50 -6.36 -8.61
C PRO A 38 -19.67 -5.46 -9.84
N TYR A 39 -19.58 -4.13 -9.66
CA TYR A 39 -19.62 -3.17 -10.77
C TYR A 39 -18.29 -3.07 -11.54
N LEU A 40 -17.19 -3.64 -11.02
CA LEU A 40 -15.91 -3.67 -11.72
C LEU A 40 -15.79 -4.94 -12.57
N PRO A 41 -15.40 -4.81 -13.85
CA PRO A 41 -15.20 -5.97 -14.71
C PRO A 41 -13.90 -6.70 -14.38
N TYR A 42 -13.87 -8.01 -14.65
CA TYR A 42 -12.68 -8.87 -14.55
C TYR A 42 -11.97 -8.82 -13.18
N PRO A 43 -12.65 -9.20 -12.07
CA PRO A 43 -12.08 -9.10 -10.73
C PRO A 43 -10.81 -9.95 -10.53
N GLU A 44 -10.69 -11.10 -11.22
CA GLU A 44 -9.48 -11.92 -11.18
C GLU A 44 -8.26 -11.21 -11.80
N VAL A 45 -8.46 -10.49 -12.91
CA VAL A 45 -7.39 -9.73 -13.57
C VAL A 45 -7.01 -8.54 -12.70
N LEU A 46 -7.98 -7.82 -12.13
CA LEU A 46 -7.71 -6.73 -11.20
C LEU A 46 -6.93 -7.18 -9.98
N ASN A 47 -7.29 -8.34 -9.40
CA ASN A 47 -6.56 -8.97 -8.32
C ASN A 47 -5.10 -9.26 -8.70
N LEU A 48 -4.88 -9.85 -9.88
CA LEU A 48 -3.56 -10.17 -10.39
C LEU A 48 -2.71 -8.91 -10.59
N VAL A 49 -3.26 -7.90 -11.26
CA VAL A 49 -2.57 -6.63 -11.52
C VAL A 49 -2.23 -5.92 -10.21
N SER A 50 -3.15 -5.91 -9.24
CA SER A 50 -2.92 -5.35 -7.91
C SER A 50 -1.79 -6.08 -7.20
N GLY A 51 -1.83 -7.41 -7.13
CA GLY A 51 -0.79 -8.22 -6.47
C GLY A 51 0.60 -7.99 -7.08
N VAL A 52 0.71 -7.96 -8.41
CA VAL A 52 1.97 -7.64 -9.11
C VAL A 52 2.43 -6.22 -8.76
N ALA A 53 1.52 -5.24 -8.78
CA ALA A 53 1.85 -3.85 -8.47
C ALA A 53 2.31 -3.66 -7.02
N GLU A 54 1.71 -4.35 -6.06
CA GLU A 54 2.14 -4.35 -4.65
C GLU A 54 3.53 -4.94 -4.47
N VAL A 55 3.81 -6.10 -5.09
CA VAL A 55 5.15 -6.70 -5.02
C VAL A 55 6.19 -5.79 -5.69
N ALA A 56 5.91 -5.30 -6.89
CA ALA A 56 6.82 -4.42 -7.63
C ALA A 56 7.05 -3.09 -6.87
N GLY A 57 6.00 -2.51 -6.29
CA GLY A 57 6.08 -1.32 -5.45
C GLY A 57 6.87 -1.55 -4.18
N GLY A 58 6.61 -2.67 -3.48
CA GLY A 58 7.32 -3.05 -2.26
C GLY A 58 8.81 -3.26 -2.50
N VAL A 59 9.19 -4.00 -3.56
CA VAL A 59 10.60 -4.14 -3.98
C VAL A 59 11.19 -2.79 -4.41
N GLY A 60 10.43 -2.00 -5.16
CA GLY A 60 10.85 -0.68 -5.64
C GLY A 60 11.15 0.33 -4.54
N ILE A 61 10.43 0.29 -3.40
CA ILE A 61 10.72 1.13 -2.22
C ILE A 61 12.10 0.81 -1.62
N LEU A 62 12.48 -0.47 -1.62
CA LEU A 62 13.76 -0.94 -1.08
C LEU A 62 14.94 -0.48 -1.94
N MET A 63 14.72 -0.28 -3.24
CA MET A 63 15.74 0.20 -4.17
C MET A 63 15.80 1.74 -4.21
N PRO A 64 16.91 2.40 -3.78
CA PRO A 64 16.99 3.86 -3.72
C PRO A 64 16.67 4.58 -5.03
N ARG A 65 17.05 3.99 -6.17
CA ARG A 65 16.83 4.52 -7.51
C ARG A 65 15.35 4.55 -7.91
N PHE A 66 14.57 3.55 -7.48
CA PHE A 66 13.16 3.40 -7.88
C PHE A 66 12.18 3.89 -6.83
N ARG A 67 12.63 4.15 -5.60
CA ARG A 67 11.79 4.48 -4.45
C ARG A 67 10.74 5.55 -4.73
N ARG A 68 11.09 6.62 -5.43
CA ARG A 68 10.16 7.72 -5.71
C ARG A 68 9.04 7.29 -6.65
N TRP A 69 9.38 6.54 -7.70
CA TRP A 69 8.43 5.96 -8.64
C TRP A 69 7.56 4.90 -7.99
N ALA A 70 8.16 4.02 -7.18
CA ALA A 70 7.45 3.01 -6.39
C ALA A 70 6.48 3.64 -5.38
N GLY A 71 6.89 4.73 -4.72
CA GLY A 71 6.02 5.48 -3.81
C GLY A 71 4.81 6.08 -4.51
N TRP A 72 4.98 6.69 -5.68
CA TRP A 72 3.85 7.17 -6.49
C TRP A 72 2.95 6.03 -6.99
N GLY A 73 3.54 4.92 -7.43
CA GLY A 73 2.78 3.74 -7.86
C GLY A 73 1.93 3.14 -6.74
N LEU A 74 2.50 2.98 -5.54
CA LEU A 74 1.77 2.48 -4.38
C LEU A 74 0.70 3.46 -3.89
N LEU A 75 0.95 4.78 -3.95
CA LEU A 75 -0.10 5.76 -3.68
C LEU A 75 -1.27 5.64 -4.66
N ALA A 76 -0.98 5.56 -5.96
CA ALA A 76 -2.01 5.39 -6.98
C ALA A 76 -2.80 4.09 -6.77
N LEU A 77 -2.11 2.99 -6.43
CA LEU A 77 -2.73 1.70 -6.14
C LEU A 77 -3.63 1.77 -4.90
N LEU A 78 -3.16 2.35 -3.80
CA LEU A 78 -3.97 2.55 -2.59
C LEU A 78 -5.20 3.38 -2.90
N VAL A 79 -5.10 4.45 -3.70
CA VAL A 79 -6.26 5.23 -4.12
C VAL A 79 -7.21 4.40 -4.99
N ALA A 80 -6.68 3.58 -5.90
CA ALA A 80 -7.48 2.73 -6.78
C ALA A 80 -8.25 1.63 -6.03
N ILE A 81 -7.71 1.10 -4.94
CA ILE A 81 -8.34 0.06 -4.10
C ILE A 81 -9.35 0.67 -3.11
N PHE A 82 -9.26 1.97 -2.82
CA PHE A 82 -10.14 2.65 -1.86
C PHE A 82 -11.65 2.44 -2.11
N PRO A 83 -12.17 2.52 -3.35
CA PRO A 83 -13.58 2.24 -3.63
C PRO A 83 -14.01 0.82 -3.22
N ALA A 84 -13.13 -0.17 -3.33
CA ALA A 84 -13.41 -1.54 -2.90
C ALA A 84 -13.54 -1.63 -1.37
N ASN A 85 -12.60 -1.02 -0.63
CA ASN A 85 -12.67 -0.97 0.84
C ASN A 85 -13.89 -0.20 1.34
N LEU A 86 -14.26 0.90 0.66
CA LEU A 86 -15.47 1.65 0.99
C LEU A 86 -16.73 0.83 0.73
N HIS A 87 -16.79 0.10 -0.40
CA HIS A 87 -17.90 -0.77 -0.71
C HIS A 87 -18.10 -1.87 0.35
N LEU A 88 -17.01 -2.49 0.82
CA LEU A 88 -17.03 -3.45 1.92
C LEU A 88 -17.51 -2.81 3.23
N ALA A 89 -17.05 -1.60 3.57
CA ALA A 89 -17.47 -0.91 4.79
C ALA A 89 -18.98 -0.59 4.78
N LEU A 90 -19.53 -0.26 3.61
CA LEU A 90 -20.95 0.06 3.43
C LEU A 90 -21.85 -1.18 3.37
N ASN A 91 -21.45 -2.20 2.62
CA ASN A 91 -22.32 -3.36 2.31
C ASN A 91 -22.00 -4.60 3.13
N GLY A 92 -20.89 -4.59 3.88
CA GLY A 92 -20.35 -5.78 4.54
C GLY A 92 -19.59 -6.68 3.57
N TRP A 93 -19.01 -7.75 4.12
CA TRP A 93 -18.29 -8.75 3.34
C TRP A 93 -19.08 -10.04 3.32
N ALA A 94 -19.82 -10.32 2.24
CA ALA A 94 -20.75 -11.46 2.21
C ALA A 94 -20.08 -12.81 2.44
N ALA A 95 -18.81 -12.97 2.04
CA ALA A 95 -18.05 -14.20 2.20
C ALA A 95 -17.49 -14.43 3.61
N TYR A 96 -17.42 -13.39 4.46
CA TYR A 96 -16.82 -13.47 5.78
C TYR A 96 -17.62 -12.66 6.80
N ASP A 97 -17.96 -13.27 7.93
CA ASP A 97 -18.66 -12.59 9.03
C ASP A 97 -17.73 -11.65 9.81
N ILE A 98 -17.26 -10.60 9.15
CA ILE A 98 -16.40 -9.56 9.71
C ILE A 98 -17.29 -8.44 10.26
N PRO A 99 -17.13 -8.05 11.54
CA PRO A 99 -17.87 -6.94 12.10
C PRO A 99 -17.69 -5.65 11.30
N ARG A 100 -18.78 -4.91 11.03
CA ARG A 100 -18.75 -3.70 10.21
C ARG A 100 -17.72 -2.67 10.68
N TRP A 101 -17.55 -2.51 12.00
CA TRP A 101 -16.57 -1.56 12.55
C TRP A 101 -15.12 -1.89 12.13
N VAL A 102 -14.78 -3.17 11.93
CA VAL A 102 -13.47 -3.60 11.42
C VAL A 102 -13.29 -3.17 9.97
N LEU A 103 -14.34 -3.30 9.15
CA LEU A 103 -14.32 -2.87 7.75
C LEU A 103 -14.17 -1.34 7.65
N TRP A 104 -14.87 -0.60 8.51
CA TRP A 104 -14.69 0.85 8.64
C TRP A 104 -13.29 1.24 9.11
N ALA A 105 -12.69 0.48 10.03
CA ALA A 105 -11.33 0.72 10.51
C ALA A 105 -10.25 0.53 9.43
N ARG A 106 -10.54 -0.20 8.34
CA ARG A 106 -9.61 -0.33 7.20
C ARG A 106 -9.39 1.00 6.48
N LEU A 107 -10.39 1.87 6.41
CA LEU A 107 -10.30 3.15 5.70
C LEU A 107 -9.29 4.13 6.35
N PRO A 108 -9.32 4.41 7.66
CA PRO A 108 -8.30 5.23 8.30
C PRO A 108 -6.93 4.54 8.27
N LEU A 109 -6.86 3.21 8.37
CA LEU A 109 -5.61 2.47 8.24
C LEU A 109 -5.00 2.64 6.83
N GLN A 110 -5.81 2.63 5.79
CA GLN A 110 -5.38 2.93 4.42
C GLN A 110 -4.83 4.36 4.31
N GLY A 111 -5.44 5.32 5.00
CA GLY A 111 -4.91 6.69 5.14
C GLY A 111 -3.55 6.74 5.83
N VAL A 112 -3.35 5.93 6.88
CA VAL A 112 -2.04 5.78 7.54
C VAL A 112 -1.00 5.20 6.57
N PHE A 113 -1.34 4.20 5.77
CA PHE A 113 -0.43 3.66 4.75
C PHE A 113 -0.08 4.69 3.68
N ILE A 114 -1.06 5.47 3.20
CA ILE A 114 -0.84 6.58 2.26
C ILE A 114 0.15 7.59 2.86
N ALA A 115 -0.07 8.03 4.10
CA ALA A 115 0.80 8.97 4.79
C ALA A 115 2.21 8.38 5.00
N TRP A 116 2.31 7.09 5.31
CA TRP A 116 3.58 6.40 5.51
C TRP A 116 4.37 6.28 4.20
N VAL A 117 3.74 5.89 3.10
CA VAL A 117 4.36 5.87 1.75
C VAL A 117 4.86 7.27 1.40
N TYR A 118 4.02 8.29 1.56
CA TYR A 118 4.40 9.67 1.27
C TYR A 118 5.61 10.12 2.11
N TRP A 119 5.57 9.93 3.42
CA TRP A 119 6.63 10.35 4.34
C TRP A 119 7.97 9.64 4.08
N THR A 120 7.94 8.36 3.72
CA THR A 120 9.16 7.57 3.54
C THR A 120 9.75 7.63 2.14
N CYS A 121 8.92 7.84 1.12
CA CYS A 121 9.34 7.72 -0.27
C CYS A 121 9.32 9.05 -1.04
N LEU A 122 8.49 10.01 -0.65
CA LEU A 122 8.23 11.23 -1.42
C LEU A 122 8.56 12.53 -0.69
N ALA A 123 8.40 12.57 0.64
CA ALA A 123 8.70 13.74 1.44
C ALA A 123 10.19 14.11 1.30
N LYS A 124 10.45 15.34 0.86
CA LYS A 124 11.82 15.90 0.84
C LYS A 124 12.33 15.98 2.27
N GLU A 125 13.59 15.58 2.47
CA GLU A 125 14.25 15.89 3.73
C GLU A 125 14.63 17.37 3.74
N TRP A 126 14.71 18.00 4.92
CA TRP A 126 15.19 19.38 5.09
C TRP A 126 16.52 19.64 4.35
N ARG A 127 17.33 18.59 4.25
CA ARG A 127 18.64 18.53 3.59
C ARG A 127 18.57 18.60 2.06
N ASP A 128 17.41 18.36 1.46
CA ASP A 128 17.15 18.40 0.00
C ASP A 128 16.50 19.73 -0.45
N LEU A 129 16.35 20.71 0.46
CA LEU A 129 15.80 22.03 0.16
C LEU A 129 16.94 23.04 -0.12
N PRO A 130 16.74 23.96 -1.09
CA PRO A 130 17.71 25.02 -1.34
C PRO A 130 17.81 25.93 -0.10
N GLY A 131 18.89 25.77 0.67
CA GLY A 131 19.11 26.45 1.95
C GLY A 131 19.56 25.56 3.12
N GLY A 132 19.58 24.23 2.95
CA GLY A 132 20.08 23.30 3.95
C GLY A 132 21.60 23.43 4.16
N LYS A 133 22.02 24.34 5.06
CA LYS A 133 23.44 24.50 5.42
C LYS A 133 23.95 23.23 6.07
N THR A 134 25.00 22.65 5.49
CA THR A 134 25.87 21.67 6.13
C THR A 134 26.61 22.40 7.26
N SER A 135 26.25 22.11 8.51
CA SER A 135 27.15 22.33 9.64
C SER A 135 28.09 21.15 9.77
#